data_AF-A0A2V6VDW2-F1
#
_entry.id   AF-A0A2V6VDW2-F1
#
_cell.length_a   1.000
_cell.length_b   1.000
_cell.length_c   1.000
_cell.angle_alpha   90.00
_cell.angle_beta   90.00
_cell.angle_gamma   90.00
#
_symmetry.space_group_name_H-M   'P 1'
#
loop_
_entity.id
_entity.type
_entity.pdbx_description
1 polymer ?
#
loop_
_entity_poly.entity_id
_entity_poly.type
_entity_poly.pdbx_seq_one_letter_code
_entity_poly.pdbx_strand_id
1 'polypeptide(L)'
;MAARGFEMPRLARISGTIGPGPSDRRMYVVDALRKDPYRDPDNGDPIWFPPYPKSMPHNDPVPPAADGHFDHLEPGTREFSAAAAFAAAHCAFEVWEHYLGRRLRLVTRRGQHRLEIVPRVTKIGDGAWSGEGFIECGFANQNQRQPYCENIDVVAHECGHIILKRVIGRPPKGRREFDRRSHDEAGADLVALICVLHFDSVVNAVMAQTRGKLYSLNILSQIGEYRQGSGHRAIRTAFQGRTMASVSRARRADNKHLYAQPLLGAAFDILVEMYEDHLVRRGLIDRDLARRSTRAAAKRHSGIRREFAARYALNPDGFADSLRDATADFAYILALAWRKSRRTGVTFSRVASNIAAADLRLNQGRYGQTIRRAFKKRQIGVRLSRP
;
A
#
# COMPACT_ATOMS: atom_id res chain seq x y z
N MET A 1 -2.04 11.84 -23.87
CA MET A 1 -2.50 10.47 -23.60
C MET A 1 -2.44 10.22 -22.10
N ALA A 2 -3.59 10.19 -21.44
CA ALA A 2 -3.70 9.84 -20.02
C ALA A 2 -3.37 8.36 -19.83
N ALA A 3 -2.72 8.00 -18.73
CA ALA A 3 -2.50 6.61 -18.39
C ALA A 3 -3.85 5.95 -18.08
N ARG A 4 -4.19 4.92 -18.85
CA ARG A 4 -5.27 3.98 -18.51
C ARG A 4 -4.77 3.09 -17.35
N GLY A 5 -4.81 3.59 -16.12
CA GLY A 5 -4.58 2.79 -14.93
C GLY A 5 -5.73 1.79 -14.75
N PHE A 6 -5.42 0.49 -14.78
CA PHE A 6 -6.27 -0.68 -14.43
C PHE A 6 -7.77 -0.61 -14.75
N GLU A 7 -8.14 -0.09 -15.92
CA GLU A 7 -9.56 -0.05 -16.35
C GLU A 7 -10.16 -1.45 -16.56
N MET A 8 -9.32 -2.47 -16.72
CA MET A 8 -9.73 -3.87 -16.85
C MET A 8 -9.26 -4.68 -15.63
N PRO A 9 -10.10 -5.59 -15.10
CA PRO A 9 -9.71 -6.49 -14.03
C PRO A 9 -8.48 -7.31 -14.44
N ARG A 10 -7.66 -7.65 -13.46
CA ARG A 10 -6.48 -8.49 -13.64
C ARG A 10 -6.65 -9.78 -12.85
N LEU A 11 -6.26 -10.89 -13.47
CA LEU A 11 -6.25 -12.18 -12.80
C LEU A 11 -5.22 -12.16 -11.67
N ALA A 12 -5.69 -12.43 -10.46
CA ALA A 12 -4.84 -12.68 -9.30
C ALA A 12 -4.72 -14.20 -9.12
N ARG A 13 -3.49 -14.71 -9.16
CA ARG A 13 -3.22 -16.12 -8.87
C ARG A 13 -3.06 -16.30 -7.37
N ILE A 14 -3.91 -17.13 -6.80
CA ILE A 14 -3.98 -17.40 -5.36
C ILE A 14 -3.60 -18.86 -5.12
N SER A 15 -2.80 -19.11 -4.09
CA SER A 15 -2.46 -20.48 -3.69
C SER A 15 -3.58 -21.13 -2.88
N GLY A 16 -3.82 -22.42 -3.12
CA GLY A 16 -4.81 -23.23 -2.39
C GLY A 16 -6.22 -23.22 -2.99
N THR A 17 -7.14 -23.89 -2.31
CA THR A 17 -8.55 -24.01 -2.73
C THR A 17 -9.39 -22.89 -2.12
N ILE A 18 -10.23 -22.25 -2.94
CA ILE A 18 -11.14 -21.18 -2.53
C ILE A 18 -12.56 -21.73 -2.53
N GLY A 19 -13.24 -21.66 -1.38
CA GLY A 19 -14.63 -22.08 -1.23
C GLY A 19 -15.64 -20.96 -1.56
N PRO A 20 -16.95 -21.28 -1.52
CA PRO A 20 -18.03 -20.31 -1.77
C PRO A 20 -17.98 -19.09 -0.84
N GLY A 21 -18.50 -17.97 -1.34
CA GLY A 21 -18.41 -16.65 -0.71
C GLY A 21 -16.95 -16.34 -0.41
N PRO A 22 -16.13 -16.13 -1.46
CA PRO A 22 -14.72 -16.48 -1.55
C PRO A 22 -14.07 -16.64 -0.19
N SER A 23 -13.74 -17.88 0.16
CA SER A 23 -13.30 -18.20 1.52
C SER A 23 -12.19 -19.24 1.56
N ASP A 24 -11.36 -19.12 2.59
CA ASP A 24 -10.34 -20.11 2.93
C ASP A 24 -10.34 -20.37 4.46
N ARG A 25 -9.27 -21.00 4.96
CA ARG A 25 -9.08 -21.26 6.40
C ARG A 25 -8.81 -20.01 7.24
N ARG A 26 -8.58 -18.84 6.63
CA ARG A 26 -8.10 -17.60 7.29
C ARG A 26 -9.02 -16.42 7.11
N MET A 27 -9.77 -16.37 6.02
CA MET A 27 -10.59 -15.25 5.59
C MET A 27 -11.83 -15.75 4.85
N TYR A 28 -12.90 -14.95 4.87
CA TYR A 28 -14.13 -15.20 4.14
C TYR A 28 -14.83 -13.89 3.81
N VAL A 29 -15.63 -13.92 2.76
CA VAL A 29 -16.44 -12.77 2.35
C VAL A 29 -17.88 -12.94 2.83
N VAL A 30 -18.48 -11.83 3.28
CA VAL A 30 -19.92 -11.71 3.51
C VAL A 30 -20.46 -10.61 2.61
N ASP A 31 -21.33 -10.95 1.66
CA ASP A 31 -22.06 -9.97 0.87
C ASP A 31 -23.29 -9.47 1.64
N ALA A 32 -23.02 -8.67 2.68
CA ALA A 32 -24.04 -8.17 3.58
C ALA A 32 -24.94 -7.11 2.91
N LEU A 33 -26.24 -7.19 3.15
CA LEU A 33 -27.23 -6.27 2.63
C LEU A 33 -27.65 -5.28 3.71
N ARG A 34 -27.71 -3.99 3.37
CA ARG A 34 -28.16 -2.91 4.27
C ARG A 34 -27.42 -2.89 5.62
N LYS A 35 -26.17 -3.40 5.64
CA LYS A 35 -25.37 -3.51 6.86
C LYS A 35 -25.02 -2.14 7.43
N ASP A 36 -25.21 -1.99 8.74
CA ASP A 36 -24.57 -0.94 9.52
C ASP A 36 -23.09 -1.25 9.73
N PRO A 37 -22.22 -0.24 9.60
CA PRO A 37 -20.81 -0.44 9.80
C PRO A 37 -20.48 -0.95 11.20
N TYR A 38 -19.32 -1.58 11.35
CA TYR A 38 -18.84 -1.96 12.68
C TYR A 38 -18.42 -0.76 13.54
N ARG A 39 -18.12 0.36 12.90
CA ARG A 39 -17.73 1.61 13.55
C ARG A 39 -18.60 2.76 13.08
N ASP A 40 -18.84 3.70 13.97
CA ASP A 40 -19.48 4.96 13.65
C ASP A 40 -18.60 5.72 12.63
N PRO A 41 -19.13 6.12 11.46
CA PRO A 41 -18.35 6.82 10.45
C PRO A 41 -17.81 8.19 10.89
N ASP A 42 -18.49 8.86 11.84
CA ASP A 42 -18.19 10.23 12.25
C ASP A 42 -17.12 10.29 13.34
N ASN A 43 -17.24 9.43 14.36
CA ASN A 43 -16.32 9.41 15.51
C ASN A 43 -15.39 8.17 15.53
N GLY A 44 -15.66 7.14 14.73
CA GLY A 44 -14.86 5.92 14.64
C GLY A 44 -15.05 4.94 15.79
N ASP A 45 -15.97 5.20 16.72
CA ASP A 45 -16.24 4.34 17.86
C ASP A 45 -16.89 3.03 17.42
N PRO A 46 -16.58 1.89 18.09
CA PRO A 46 -17.20 0.62 17.75
C PRO A 46 -18.71 0.65 18.04
N ILE A 47 -19.53 0.40 17.01
CA ILE A 47 -20.97 0.15 17.16
C ILE A 47 -21.17 -1.30 17.62
N TRP A 48 -20.48 -2.23 16.97
CA TRP A 48 -20.48 -3.66 17.29
C TRP A 48 -19.26 -4.35 16.67
N PHE A 49 -19.07 -5.65 16.90
CA PHE A 49 -17.88 -6.38 16.46
C PHE A 49 -18.24 -7.60 15.62
N PRO A 50 -17.38 -7.99 14.64
CA PRO A 50 -17.58 -9.21 13.86
C PRO A 50 -17.62 -10.46 14.75
N PRO A 51 -18.19 -11.57 14.25
CA PRO A 51 -18.67 -11.79 12.87
C PRO A 51 -20.06 -11.21 12.58
N TYR A 52 -20.37 -10.98 11.30
CA TYR A 52 -21.70 -10.58 10.86
C TYR A 52 -22.74 -11.65 11.20
N PRO A 53 -23.86 -11.29 11.86
CA PRO A 53 -24.80 -12.29 12.32
C PRO A 53 -25.44 -12.98 11.12
N LYS A 54 -25.44 -14.32 11.14
CA LYS A 54 -26.04 -15.13 10.07
C LYS A 54 -27.54 -14.86 9.86
N SER A 55 -28.22 -14.35 10.89
CA SER A 55 -29.64 -13.99 10.81
C SER A 55 -29.89 -12.66 10.10
N MET A 56 -28.86 -11.84 9.89
CA MET A 56 -28.99 -10.54 9.24
C MET A 56 -28.96 -10.68 7.71
N PRO A 57 -29.62 -9.80 6.95
CA PRO A 57 -29.72 -9.91 5.50
C PRO A 57 -28.36 -9.96 4.76
N HIS A 58 -28.14 -10.98 3.96
CA HIS A 58 -26.97 -11.13 3.09
C HIS A 58 -27.37 -11.93 1.85
N ASN A 59 -26.63 -11.77 0.75
CA ASN A 59 -26.77 -12.63 -0.42
C ASN A 59 -26.11 -13.99 -0.18
N ASP A 60 -26.52 -14.99 -0.95
CA ASP A 60 -25.92 -16.32 -0.91
C ASP A 60 -24.42 -16.26 -1.23
N PRO A 61 -23.59 -17.14 -0.63
CA PRO A 61 -22.16 -17.22 -0.93
C PRO A 61 -21.92 -17.55 -2.42
N VAL A 62 -21.21 -16.67 -3.12
CA VAL A 62 -20.83 -16.87 -4.54
C VAL A 62 -20.05 -18.18 -4.70
N PRO A 63 -20.50 -19.15 -5.51
CA PRO A 63 -19.76 -20.38 -5.74
C PRO A 63 -18.57 -20.15 -6.69
N PRO A 64 -17.48 -20.93 -6.56
CA PRO A 64 -16.47 -21.01 -7.62
C PRO A 64 -17.05 -21.74 -8.85
N ALA A 65 -16.43 -21.55 -10.01
CA ALA A 65 -16.69 -22.38 -11.19
C ALA A 65 -16.21 -23.82 -10.98
N ALA A 66 -16.50 -24.71 -11.93
CA ALA A 66 -16.18 -26.14 -11.84
C ALA A 66 -14.67 -26.43 -11.69
N ASP A 67 -13.82 -25.52 -12.18
CA ASP A 67 -12.36 -25.56 -12.04
C ASP A 67 -11.83 -24.93 -10.73
N GLY A 68 -12.72 -24.42 -9.88
CA GLY A 68 -12.38 -23.75 -8.63
C GLY A 68 -12.05 -22.27 -8.76
N HIS A 69 -12.31 -21.65 -9.93
CA HIS A 69 -11.95 -20.26 -10.21
C HIS A 69 -13.15 -19.29 -10.17
N PHE A 70 -12.85 -18.00 -10.00
CA PHE A 70 -13.82 -16.89 -9.94
C PHE A 70 -13.63 -15.90 -11.10
N ASP A 71 -12.89 -16.29 -12.13
CA ASP A 71 -12.60 -15.48 -13.33
C ASP A 71 -13.77 -15.40 -14.33
N HIS A 72 -14.82 -16.20 -14.11
CA HIS A 72 -16.09 -16.13 -14.83
C HIS A 72 -17.00 -14.96 -14.40
N LEU A 73 -16.68 -14.27 -13.30
CA LEU A 73 -17.53 -13.22 -12.74
C LEU A 73 -17.42 -11.90 -13.51
N GLU A 74 -18.57 -11.27 -13.75
CA GLU A 74 -18.63 -10.02 -14.52
C GLU A 74 -18.34 -8.78 -13.66
N PRO A 75 -17.39 -7.90 -14.09
CA PRO A 75 -17.09 -6.65 -13.37
C PRO A 75 -18.32 -5.78 -13.12
N GLY A 76 -18.34 -5.12 -11.97
CA GLY A 76 -19.46 -4.26 -11.54
C GLY A 76 -20.60 -4.99 -10.83
N THR A 77 -20.62 -6.32 -10.87
CA THR A 77 -21.55 -7.15 -10.06
C THR A 77 -21.11 -7.23 -8.60
N ARG A 78 -22.02 -7.66 -7.71
CA ARG A 78 -21.65 -7.83 -6.27
C ARG A 78 -20.79 -9.06 -6.08
N GLU A 79 -21.04 -10.08 -6.89
CA GLU A 79 -20.30 -11.33 -6.94
C GLU A 79 -18.85 -11.07 -7.31
N PHE A 80 -18.62 -10.27 -8.35
CA PHE A 80 -17.27 -9.82 -8.71
C PHE A 80 -16.62 -9.02 -7.58
N SER A 81 -17.33 -8.09 -6.94
CA SER A 81 -16.79 -7.37 -5.78
C SER A 81 -16.37 -8.30 -4.64
N ALA A 82 -17.13 -9.37 -4.39
CA ALA A 82 -16.77 -10.37 -3.38
C ALA A 82 -15.45 -11.07 -3.73
N ALA A 83 -15.31 -11.55 -4.98
CA ALA A 83 -14.08 -12.18 -5.44
C ALA A 83 -12.88 -11.22 -5.47
N ALA A 84 -13.08 -9.99 -5.96
CA ALA A 84 -12.04 -8.96 -6.03
C ALA A 84 -11.52 -8.57 -4.64
N ALA A 85 -12.43 -8.35 -3.67
CA ALA A 85 -12.06 -8.00 -2.29
C ALA A 85 -11.24 -9.11 -1.64
N PHE A 86 -11.68 -10.36 -1.81
CA PHE A 86 -10.96 -11.53 -1.30
C PHE A 86 -9.58 -11.65 -1.93
N ALA A 87 -9.51 -11.57 -3.27
CA ALA A 87 -8.26 -11.70 -3.99
C ALA A 87 -7.24 -10.63 -3.60
N ALA A 88 -7.68 -9.37 -3.53
CA ALA A 88 -6.84 -8.25 -3.12
C ALA A 88 -6.30 -8.42 -1.69
N ALA A 89 -7.16 -8.80 -0.74
CA ALA A 89 -6.74 -9.06 0.64
C ALA A 89 -5.79 -10.26 0.75
N HIS A 90 -6.06 -11.34 0.03
CA HIS A 90 -5.22 -12.53 0.00
C HIS A 90 -3.82 -12.20 -0.52
N CYS A 91 -3.73 -11.53 -1.68
CA CYS A 91 -2.47 -11.08 -2.26
C CYS A 91 -1.70 -10.17 -1.30
N ALA A 92 -2.38 -9.20 -0.66
CA ALA A 92 -1.73 -8.29 0.27
C ALA A 92 -1.11 -9.01 1.47
N PHE A 93 -1.81 -9.99 2.05
CA PHE A 93 -1.24 -10.79 3.13
C PHE A 93 -0.12 -11.72 2.64
N GLU A 94 -0.27 -12.39 1.49
CA GLU A 94 0.79 -13.27 0.97
C GLU A 94 2.10 -12.53 0.68
N VAL A 95 2.01 -11.38 0.00
CA VAL A 95 3.17 -10.54 -0.31
C VAL A 95 3.89 -10.14 0.98
N TRP A 96 3.17 -9.62 1.98
CA TRP A 96 3.82 -9.15 3.19
C TRP A 96 4.26 -10.27 4.13
N GLU A 97 3.56 -11.40 4.16
CA GLU A 97 4.00 -12.58 4.92
C GLU A 97 5.29 -13.18 4.37
N HIS A 98 5.50 -13.10 3.05
CA HIS A 98 6.76 -13.45 2.41
C HIS A 98 7.89 -12.56 2.95
N TYR A 99 7.77 -11.22 2.88
CA TYR A 99 8.81 -10.32 3.37
C TYR A 99 9.00 -10.34 4.90
N LEU A 100 7.95 -10.67 5.64
CA LEU A 100 8.02 -10.85 7.10
C LEU A 100 8.63 -12.21 7.49
N GLY A 101 8.73 -13.15 6.55
CA GLY A 101 9.22 -14.51 6.76
C GLY A 101 8.33 -15.35 7.67
N ARG A 102 7.06 -15.00 7.82
CA ARG A 102 6.10 -15.71 8.69
C ARG A 102 4.66 -15.38 8.34
N ARG A 103 3.76 -16.34 8.56
CA ARG A 103 2.31 -16.08 8.55
C ARG A 103 1.88 -15.23 9.75
N LEU A 104 0.94 -14.32 9.52
CA LEU A 104 0.32 -13.45 10.50
C LEU A 104 -0.99 -14.05 11.00
N ARG A 105 -1.20 -13.93 12.31
CA ARG A 105 -2.51 -14.19 12.91
C ARG A 105 -3.43 -13.00 12.63
N LEU A 106 -4.38 -13.15 11.70
CA LEU A 106 -5.23 -12.04 11.23
C LEU A 106 -6.24 -11.60 12.30
N VAL A 107 -6.80 -12.55 13.06
CA VAL A 107 -7.82 -12.31 14.09
C VAL A 107 -7.28 -12.57 15.49
N THR A 108 -7.69 -11.76 16.47
CA THR A 108 -7.35 -11.97 17.89
C THR A 108 -8.53 -12.00 18.83
N ARG A 109 -9.71 -11.64 18.34
CA ARG A 109 -10.94 -11.65 19.14
C ARG A 109 -11.33 -13.09 19.45
N ARG A 110 -11.65 -13.36 20.72
CA ARG A 110 -12.16 -14.67 21.16
C ARG A 110 -13.47 -14.98 20.43
N GLY A 111 -13.60 -16.19 19.89
CA GLY A 111 -14.78 -16.65 19.15
C GLY A 111 -14.77 -16.32 17.65
N GLN A 112 -13.79 -15.57 17.15
CA GLN A 112 -13.62 -15.34 15.72
C GLN A 112 -12.32 -16.00 15.21
N HIS A 113 -12.46 -16.85 14.19
CA HIS A 113 -11.34 -17.65 13.68
C HIS A 113 -10.80 -17.16 12.34
N ARG A 114 -11.60 -16.43 11.57
CA ARG A 114 -11.25 -15.93 10.23
C ARG A 114 -11.53 -14.45 10.10
N LEU A 115 -10.72 -13.75 9.31
CA LEU A 115 -10.91 -12.36 8.94
C LEU A 115 -12.17 -12.24 8.09
N GLU A 116 -13.10 -11.37 8.48
CA GLU A 116 -14.30 -11.10 7.70
C GLU A 116 -14.05 -9.95 6.72
N ILE A 117 -14.45 -10.13 5.47
CA ILE A 117 -14.38 -9.09 4.43
C ILE A 117 -15.82 -8.77 4.02
N VAL A 118 -16.22 -7.50 4.15
CA VAL A 118 -17.53 -7.02 3.72
C VAL A 118 -17.32 -6.01 2.58
N PRO A 119 -17.50 -6.42 1.31
CA PRO A 119 -17.05 -5.63 0.16
C PRO A 119 -17.87 -4.35 -0.09
N ARG A 120 -19.13 -4.32 0.36
CA ARG A 120 -20.09 -3.29 -0.03
C ARG A 120 -20.97 -2.87 1.15
N VAL A 121 -20.52 -1.86 1.89
CA VAL A 121 -21.24 -1.26 3.03
C VAL A 121 -21.61 0.18 2.70
N THR A 122 -22.86 0.40 2.27
CA THR A 122 -23.34 1.72 1.78
C THR A 122 -23.22 2.82 2.83
N LYS A 123 -23.44 2.50 4.10
CA LYS A 123 -23.38 3.46 5.21
C LYS A 123 -21.97 3.93 5.59
N ILE A 124 -20.91 3.31 5.06
CA ILE A 124 -19.54 3.84 5.19
C ILE A 124 -19.36 5.11 4.34
N GLY A 125 -20.08 5.23 3.22
CA GLY A 125 -19.93 6.34 2.29
C GLY A 125 -18.60 6.26 1.52
N ASP A 126 -17.90 7.40 1.43
CA ASP A 126 -16.67 7.58 0.65
C ASP A 126 -15.43 7.13 1.44
N GLY A 127 -15.36 5.84 1.75
CA GLY A 127 -14.20 5.27 2.45
C GLY A 127 -14.17 3.76 2.51
N ALA A 128 -13.08 3.24 3.07
CA ALA A 128 -12.92 1.88 3.53
C ALA A 128 -12.22 1.92 4.88
N TRP A 129 -12.37 0.87 5.67
CA TRP A 129 -11.61 0.73 6.91
C TRP A 129 -11.44 -0.72 7.33
N SER A 130 -10.54 -0.92 8.28
CA SER A 130 -10.25 -2.20 8.89
C SER A 130 -10.23 -2.11 10.41
N GLY A 131 -10.65 -3.19 11.04
CA GLY A 131 -10.73 -3.29 12.49
C GLY A 131 -10.02 -4.52 13.06
N GLU A 132 -10.41 -4.89 14.27
CA GLU A 132 -9.99 -6.18 14.82
C GLU A 132 -10.87 -7.28 14.21
N GLY A 133 -10.34 -7.95 13.19
CA GLY A 133 -11.00 -9.11 12.57
C GLY A 133 -11.89 -8.79 11.37
N PHE A 134 -11.89 -7.57 10.85
CA PHE A 134 -12.69 -7.25 9.67
C PHE A 134 -12.04 -6.21 8.74
N ILE A 135 -12.50 -6.21 7.48
CA ILE A 135 -12.33 -5.16 6.48
C ILE A 135 -13.72 -4.81 5.94
N GLU A 136 -14.05 -3.53 5.86
CA GLU A 136 -15.29 -3.04 5.22
C GLU A 136 -14.97 -1.97 4.18
N CYS A 137 -15.67 -2.02 3.05
CA CYS A 137 -15.50 -1.05 1.98
C CYS A 137 -16.83 -0.37 1.63
N GLY A 138 -16.79 0.95 1.50
CA GLY A 138 -17.83 1.77 0.90
C GLY A 138 -17.59 1.99 -0.59
N PHE A 139 -17.89 3.20 -1.04
CA PHE A 139 -18.00 3.54 -2.46
C PHE A 139 -17.40 4.90 -2.76
N ALA A 140 -16.59 4.99 -3.81
CA ALA A 140 -16.00 6.25 -4.23
C ALA A 140 -17.10 7.27 -4.57
N ASN A 141 -17.04 8.45 -3.96
CA ASN A 141 -18.08 9.49 -4.04
C ASN A 141 -19.50 8.96 -3.76
N GLN A 142 -19.64 7.93 -2.92
CA GLN A 142 -20.91 7.26 -2.62
C GLN A 142 -21.59 6.62 -3.84
N ASN A 143 -20.87 6.44 -4.95
CA ASN A 143 -21.41 5.84 -6.17
C ASN A 143 -21.30 4.31 -6.11
N GLN A 144 -22.43 3.62 -6.04
CA GLN A 144 -22.47 2.15 -5.96
C GLN A 144 -21.83 1.40 -7.14
N ARG A 145 -21.58 2.10 -8.25
CA ARG A 145 -20.84 1.58 -9.41
C ARG A 145 -19.32 1.65 -9.25
N GLN A 146 -18.82 2.24 -8.17
CA GLN A 146 -17.39 2.39 -7.88
C GLN A 146 -17.08 1.89 -6.46
N PRO A 147 -17.27 0.59 -6.19
CA PRO A 147 -16.98 0.03 -4.88
C PRO A 147 -15.47 0.05 -4.61
N TYR A 148 -15.07 0.47 -3.42
CA TYR A 148 -13.65 0.54 -3.07
C TYR A 148 -12.97 -0.83 -3.00
N CYS A 149 -13.74 -1.88 -2.77
CA CYS A 149 -13.22 -3.25 -2.65
C CYS A 149 -12.69 -3.83 -3.98
N GLU A 150 -13.02 -3.22 -5.13
CA GLU A 150 -12.49 -3.61 -6.44
C GLU A 150 -11.14 -2.94 -6.74
N ASN A 151 -10.67 -2.03 -5.88
CA ASN A 151 -9.37 -1.41 -5.98
C ASN A 151 -8.38 -2.06 -5.00
N ILE A 152 -7.38 -2.76 -5.55
CA ILE A 152 -6.34 -3.43 -4.75
C ILE A 152 -5.55 -2.47 -3.86
N ASP A 153 -5.31 -1.21 -4.26
CA ASP A 153 -4.61 -0.24 -3.42
C ASP A 153 -5.37 -0.01 -2.12
N VAL A 154 -6.69 0.12 -2.22
CA VAL A 154 -7.56 0.43 -1.07
C VAL A 154 -7.66 -0.78 -0.16
N VAL A 155 -7.90 -1.97 -0.71
CA VAL A 155 -7.96 -3.20 0.11
C VAL A 155 -6.59 -3.52 0.74
N ALA A 156 -5.49 -3.34 0.01
CA ALA A 156 -4.15 -3.55 0.53
C ALA A 156 -3.78 -2.52 1.60
N HIS A 157 -4.21 -1.27 1.47
CA HIS A 157 -4.08 -0.24 2.51
C HIS A 157 -4.76 -0.71 3.81
N GLU A 158 -6.00 -1.19 3.72
CA GLU A 158 -6.72 -1.72 4.88
C GLU A 158 -6.07 -2.97 5.48
N CYS A 159 -5.57 -3.88 4.65
CA CYS A 159 -4.74 -4.98 5.11
C CYS A 159 -3.47 -4.48 5.82
N GLY A 160 -2.90 -3.36 5.38
CA GLY A 160 -1.74 -2.71 5.96
C GLY A 160 -1.94 -2.30 7.41
N HIS A 161 -3.10 -1.75 7.77
CA HIS A 161 -3.43 -1.47 9.17
C HIS A 161 -3.44 -2.73 10.04
N ILE A 162 -3.97 -3.85 9.52
CA ILE A 162 -3.94 -5.15 10.21
C ILE A 162 -2.47 -5.63 10.35
N ILE A 163 -1.70 -5.63 9.26
CA ILE A 163 -0.29 -6.06 9.23
C ILE A 163 0.53 -5.27 10.26
N LEU A 164 0.47 -3.94 10.22
CA LEU A 164 1.23 -3.07 11.12
C LEU A 164 0.86 -3.29 12.59
N LYS A 165 -0.42 -3.53 12.88
CA LYS A 165 -0.89 -3.88 14.24
C LYS A 165 -0.33 -5.23 14.70
N ARG A 166 -0.14 -6.21 13.79
CA ARG A 166 0.46 -7.52 14.11
C ARG A 166 1.99 -7.52 14.19
N VAL A 167 2.64 -6.60 13.48
CA VAL A 167 4.11 -6.52 13.46
C VAL A 167 4.63 -5.61 14.58
N ILE A 168 4.05 -4.42 14.72
CA ILE A 168 4.51 -3.38 15.64
C ILE A 168 3.76 -3.45 16.98
N GLY A 169 2.47 -3.80 16.94
CA GLY A 169 1.60 -3.86 18.13
C GLY A 169 0.46 -2.84 18.08
N ARG A 170 -0.38 -2.88 19.14
CA ARG A 170 -1.49 -1.94 19.30
C ARG A 170 -0.98 -0.52 19.54
N PRO A 171 -1.70 0.51 19.06
CA PRO A 171 -1.33 1.88 19.36
C PRO A 171 -1.25 2.18 20.85
N PRO A 172 -0.20 2.90 21.32
CA PRO A 172 -0.16 3.39 22.68
C PRO A 172 -1.26 4.43 22.89
N LYS A 173 -1.85 4.48 24.08
CA LYS A 173 -2.78 5.55 24.46
C LYS A 173 -2.03 6.86 24.70
N GLY A 174 -2.71 8.00 24.52
CA GLY A 174 -2.24 9.32 24.92
C GLY A 174 -1.31 10.00 23.90
N ARG A 175 -0.29 10.74 24.36
CA ARG A 175 0.49 11.67 23.50
C ARG A 175 1.16 11.03 22.27
N ARG A 176 1.40 9.72 22.28
CA ARG A 176 2.04 8.97 21.17
C ARG A 176 1.04 8.32 20.21
N GLU A 177 -0.25 8.38 20.52
CA GLU A 177 -1.31 7.79 19.71
C GLU A 177 -1.38 8.45 18.32
N PHE A 178 -1.30 9.78 18.27
CA PHE A 178 -1.31 10.51 17.01
C PHE A 178 -0.15 10.14 16.07
N ASP A 179 1.07 10.09 16.61
CA ASP A 179 2.26 9.69 15.84
C ASP A 179 2.12 8.25 15.32
N ARG A 180 1.53 7.36 16.14
CA ARG A 180 1.25 5.99 15.74
C ARG A 180 0.21 5.91 14.64
N ARG A 181 -0.93 6.61 14.78
CA ARG A 181 -1.97 6.64 13.74
C ARG A 181 -1.40 7.19 12.44
N SER A 182 -0.66 8.29 12.50
CA SER A 182 -0.01 8.88 11.31
C SER A 182 1.03 7.96 10.67
N HIS A 183 1.80 7.23 11.49
CA HIS A 183 2.69 6.18 10.98
C HIS A 183 1.89 5.06 10.30
N ASP A 184 0.79 4.62 10.89
CA ASP A 184 0.00 3.52 10.35
C ASP A 184 -0.66 3.88 9.02
N GLU A 185 -1.05 5.13 8.80
CA GLU A 185 -1.48 5.64 7.50
C GLU A 185 -0.37 5.56 6.45
N ALA A 186 0.82 6.11 6.75
CA ALA A 186 1.96 6.03 5.82
C ALA A 186 2.40 4.58 5.57
N GLY A 187 2.39 3.74 6.61
CA GLY A 187 2.77 2.34 6.51
C GLY A 187 1.75 1.53 5.69
N ALA A 188 0.46 1.81 5.82
CA ALA A 188 -0.60 1.19 5.03
C ALA A 188 -0.49 1.58 3.54
N ASP A 189 -0.17 2.85 3.25
CA ASP A 189 0.16 3.30 1.89
C ASP A 189 1.39 2.59 1.32
N LEU A 190 2.43 2.35 2.13
CA LEU A 190 3.60 1.58 1.71
C LEU A 190 3.28 0.09 1.50
N VAL A 191 2.37 -0.46 2.30
CA VAL A 191 1.85 -1.83 2.09
C VAL A 191 1.21 -1.94 0.72
N ALA A 192 0.28 -1.04 0.40
CA ALA A 192 -0.40 -0.99 -0.90
C ALA A 192 0.58 -0.82 -2.06
N LEU A 193 1.50 0.14 -1.95
CA LEU A 193 2.53 0.40 -2.96
C LEU A 193 3.38 -0.83 -3.28
N ILE A 194 3.86 -1.55 -2.27
CA ILE A 194 4.63 -2.78 -2.48
C ILE A 194 3.75 -3.85 -3.11
N CYS A 195 2.51 -4.03 -2.63
CA CYS A 195 1.60 -5.03 -3.16
C CYS A 195 1.34 -4.85 -4.67
N VAL A 196 1.09 -3.63 -5.15
CA VAL A 196 0.84 -3.42 -6.58
C VAL A 196 2.08 -3.65 -7.44
N LEU A 197 3.27 -3.39 -6.91
CA LEU A 197 4.52 -3.66 -7.63
C LEU A 197 4.81 -5.17 -7.82
N HIS A 198 4.03 -6.06 -7.20
CA HIS A 198 4.08 -7.50 -7.48
C HIS A 198 3.29 -7.94 -8.73
N PHE A 199 2.53 -7.03 -9.36
CA PHE A 199 1.81 -7.34 -10.58
C PHE A 199 2.60 -6.85 -11.80
N ASP A 200 2.96 -7.77 -12.69
CA ASP A 200 3.71 -7.43 -13.90
C ASP A 200 2.98 -6.41 -14.78
N SER A 201 1.65 -6.45 -14.80
CA SER A 201 0.85 -5.43 -15.50
C SER A 201 1.09 -4.02 -14.93
N VAL A 202 1.33 -3.89 -13.63
CA VAL A 202 1.66 -2.61 -12.98
C VAL A 202 3.07 -2.18 -13.33
N VAL A 203 4.04 -3.06 -13.16
CA VAL A 203 5.44 -2.77 -13.51
C VAL A 203 5.53 -2.33 -14.98
N ASN A 204 4.91 -3.08 -15.89
CA ASN A 204 4.91 -2.78 -17.32
C ASN A 204 4.21 -1.46 -17.63
N ALA A 205 3.06 -1.16 -17.01
CA ALA A 205 2.36 0.11 -17.20
C ALA A 205 3.19 1.31 -16.70
N VAL A 206 3.82 1.19 -15.53
CA VAL A 206 4.71 2.21 -14.97
C VAL A 206 5.90 2.42 -15.90
N MET A 207 6.55 1.36 -16.38
CA MET A 207 7.67 1.44 -17.32
C MET A 207 7.26 2.08 -18.65
N ALA A 208 6.15 1.68 -19.23
CA ALA A 208 5.65 2.22 -20.49
C ALA A 208 5.31 3.72 -20.39
N GLN A 209 4.68 4.14 -19.28
CA GLN A 209 4.32 5.54 -19.04
C GLN A 209 5.54 6.42 -18.78
N THR A 210 6.47 5.93 -17.96
CA THR A 210 7.59 6.75 -17.45
C THR A 210 8.84 6.65 -18.31
N ARG A 211 8.92 5.63 -19.18
CA ARG A 211 10.12 5.25 -19.92
C ARG A 211 11.33 5.13 -19.00
N GLY A 212 11.11 4.54 -17.84
CA GLY A 212 12.11 4.31 -16.79
C GLY A 212 12.38 5.47 -15.85
N LYS A 213 11.82 6.67 -16.05
CA LYS A 213 12.05 7.83 -15.19
C LYS A 213 10.99 7.97 -14.08
N LEU A 214 11.28 7.47 -12.88
CA LEU A 214 10.29 7.39 -11.80
C LEU A 214 10.15 8.66 -10.92
N TYR A 215 11.15 9.55 -10.85
CA TYR A 215 10.95 10.85 -10.17
C TYR A 215 10.10 11.81 -11.00
N SER A 216 8.81 11.54 -11.03
CA SER A 216 7.75 12.40 -11.55
C SER A 216 6.42 11.94 -10.97
N LEU A 217 5.35 12.71 -11.19
CA LEU A 217 4.01 12.17 -11.06
C LEU A 217 3.81 11.08 -12.12
N ASN A 218 3.39 9.91 -11.68
CA ASN A 218 3.10 8.70 -12.46
C ASN A 218 2.15 7.79 -11.67
N ILE A 219 1.69 6.70 -12.29
CA ILE A 219 0.79 5.71 -11.66
C ILE A 219 1.34 5.25 -10.30
N LEU A 220 2.65 4.99 -10.20
CA LEU A 220 3.27 4.52 -8.96
C LEU A 220 3.24 5.55 -7.82
N SER A 221 3.28 6.83 -8.16
CA SER A 221 3.21 7.92 -7.19
C SER A 221 1.81 8.23 -6.70
N GLN A 222 0.77 7.66 -7.31
CA GLN A 222 -0.64 7.90 -7.03
C GLN A 222 -1.23 6.70 -6.29
N ILE A 223 -1.90 6.93 -5.17
CA ILE A 223 -2.48 5.87 -4.34
C ILE A 223 -4.00 6.00 -4.37
N GLY A 224 -4.68 4.87 -4.62
CA GLY A 224 -6.14 4.80 -4.63
C GLY A 224 -6.75 5.55 -5.81
N GLU A 225 -6.21 5.34 -7.01
CA GLU A 225 -6.72 5.99 -8.23
C GLU A 225 -8.13 5.48 -8.58
N TYR A 226 -9.05 6.40 -8.92
CA TYR A 226 -10.37 6.07 -9.46
C TYR A 226 -10.84 7.11 -10.51
N ARG A 227 -11.87 6.75 -11.29
CA ARG A 227 -12.45 7.63 -12.33
C ARG A 227 -13.63 8.45 -11.80
N GLN A 228 -13.70 9.72 -12.16
CA GLN A 228 -14.90 10.55 -12.03
C GLN A 228 -15.18 11.23 -13.38
N GLY A 229 -16.25 10.84 -14.07
CA GLY A 229 -16.55 11.34 -15.42
C GLY A 229 -15.41 11.04 -16.41
N SER A 230 -14.85 12.08 -17.03
CA SER A 230 -13.67 12.01 -17.92
C SER A 230 -12.32 12.20 -17.20
N GLY A 231 -12.30 12.34 -15.87
CA GLY A 231 -11.11 12.64 -15.08
C GLY A 231 -10.60 11.47 -14.22
N HIS A 232 -9.29 11.50 -13.94
CA HIS A 232 -8.59 10.61 -13.00
C HIS A 232 -8.35 11.34 -11.67
N ARG A 233 -8.69 10.72 -10.54
CA ARG A 233 -8.39 11.26 -9.19
C ARG A 233 -7.64 10.21 -8.38
N ALA A 234 -6.51 10.62 -7.80
CA ALA A 234 -5.81 9.86 -6.77
C ALA A 234 -6.21 10.38 -5.39
N ILE A 235 -6.37 9.49 -4.40
CA ILE A 235 -6.68 9.88 -3.02
C ILE A 235 -5.45 10.53 -2.38
N ARG A 236 -4.24 10.00 -2.66
CA ARG A 236 -2.96 10.51 -2.15
C ARG A 236 -1.86 10.43 -3.21
N THR A 237 -0.82 11.24 -3.02
CA THR A 237 0.38 11.24 -3.85
C THR A 237 1.62 11.01 -3.00
N ALA A 238 2.38 9.95 -3.28
CA ALA A 238 3.64 9.63 -2.63
C ALA A 238 4.81 10.52 -3.11
N PHE A 239 4.80 10.95 -4.38
CA PHE A 239 5.75 11.92 -4.91
C PHE A 239 5.37 13.35 -4.49
N GLN A 240 5.91 13.81 -3.37
CA GLN A 240 5.63 15.14 -2.81
C GLN A 240 6.79 15.66 -1.93
N GLY A 241 6.84 16.98 -1.71
CA GLY A 241 7.93 17.69 -1.03
C GLY A 241 7.64 18.19 0.39
N ARG A 242 6.54 17.80 1.02
CA ARG A 242 6.15 18.24 2.37
C ARG A 242 7.17 17.82 3.41
N THR A 243 7.50 18.74 4.30
CA THR A 243 8.40 18.54 5.43
C THR A 243 7.62 18.50 6.75
N MET A 244 8.28 18.07 7.83
CA MET A 244 7.69 18.16 9.19
C MET A 244 7.24 19.58 9.55
N ALA A 245 7.99 20.61 9.15
CA ALA A 245 7.56 22.00 9.35
C ALA A 245 6.25 22.33 8.61
N SER A 246 6.12 21.88 7.35
CA SER A 246 4.93 22.16 6.53
C SER A 246 3.65 21.49 7.05
N VAL A 247 3.77 20.40 7.81
CA VAL A 247 2.62 19.67 8.39
C VAL A 247 2.47 19.90 9.89
N SER A 248 3.19 20.86 10.47
CA SER A 248 3.19 21.14 11.91
C SER A 248 1.79 21.42 12.48
N ARG A 249 0.91 22.06 11.71
CA ARG A 249 -0.49 22.33 12.08
C ARG A 249 -1.40 21.10 12.04
N ALA A 250 -1.03 20.07 11.27
CA ALA A 250 -1.87 18.88 11.07
C ALA A 250 -2.15 18.16 12.39
N ARG A 251 -1.18 18.14 13.32
CA ARG A 251 -1.36 17.54 14.65
C ARG A 251 -2.43 18.23 15.49
N ARG A 252 -2.56 19.56 15.39
CA ARG A 252 -3.60 20.30 16.14
C ARG A 252 -4.99 20.09 15.55
N ALA A 253 -5.06 19.84 14.24
CA ALA A 253 -6.29 19.55 13.51
C ALA A 253 -6.64 18.05 13.47
N ASP A 254 -5.97 17.22 14.29
CA ASP A 254 -6.02 15.75 14.29
C ASP A 254 -5.92 15.09 12.89
N ASN A 255 -5.25 15.74 11.94
CA ASN A 255 -5.15 15.27 10.57
C ASN A 255 -3.94 14.33 10.39
N LYS A 256 -4.12 13.08 10.83
CA LYS A 256 -3.11 12.01 10.71
C LYS A 256 -2.64 11.77 9.27
N HIS A 257 -3.53 11.87 8.29
CA HIS A 257 -3.20 11.62 6.88
C HIS A 257 -2.25 12.68 6.33
N LEU A 258 -2.49 13.96 6.64
CA LEU A 258 -1.59 15.04 6.25
C LEU A 258 -0.26 14.94 7.00
N TYR A 259 -0.28 14.60 8.29
CA TYR A 259 0.93 14.43 9.08
C TYR A 259 1.79 13.24 8.63
N ALA A 260 1.20 12.22 8.02
CA ALA A 260 1.88 11.05 7.47
C ALA A 260 2.73 11.35 6.22
N GLN A 261 2.40 12.40 5.47
CA GLN A 261 2.98 12.63 4.13
C GLN A 261 4.51 12.75 4.12
N PRO A 262 5.19 13.47 5.04
CA PRO A 262 6.65 13.54 5.04
C PRO A 262 7.33 12.17 5.12
N LEU A 263 6.78 11.23 5.90
CA LEU A 263 7.29 9.86 5.99
C LEU A 263 7.10 9.11 4.66
N LEU A 264 5.89 9.16 4.09
CA LEU A 264 5.57 8.52 2.81
C LEU A 264 6.47 9.04 1.67
N GLY A 265 6.68 10.36 1.59
CA GLY A 265 7.55 10.94 0.55
C GLY A 265 9.02 10.57 0.69
N ALA A 266 9.54 10.47 1.92
CA ALA A 266 10.90 9.96 2.13
C ALA A 266 11.03 8.50 1.72
N ALA A 267 10.04 7.67 2.06
CA ALA A 267 9.99 6.26 1.68
C ALA A 267 9.93 6.07 0.15
N PHE A 268 9.11 6.86 -0.55
CA PHE A 268 9.04 6.84 -2.01
C PHE A 268 10.38 7.28 -2.65
N ASP A 269 11.01 8.35 -2.14
CA ASP A 269 12.33 8.78 -2.60
C ASP A 269 13.36 7.64 -2.45
N ILE A 270 13.34 6.90 -1.34
CA ILE A 270 14.25 5.76 -1.11
C ILE A 270 14.03 4.67 -2.16
N LEU A 271 12.79 4.24 -2.39
CA LEU A 271 12.47 3.21 -3.39
C LEU A 271 12.97 3.59 -4.78
N VAL A 272 12.72 4.84 -5.20
CA VAL A 272 13.14 5.32 -6.53
C VAL A 272 14.67 5.37 -6.65
N GLU A 273 15.39 5.81 -5.61
CA GLU A 273 16.85 5.83 -5.64
C GLU A 273 17.45 4.41 -5.60
N MET A 274 16.82 3.45 -4.90
CA MET A 274 17.23 2.03 -4.93
C MET A 274 17.07 1.44 -6.33
N TYR A 275 15.99 1.78 -7.02
CA TYR A 275 15.77 1.42 -8.42
C TYR A 275 16.84 2.00 -9.35
N GLU A 276 17.15 3.29 -9.23
CA GLU A 276 18.22 3.90 -10.03
C GLU A 276 19.60 3.29 -9.74
N ASP A 277 19.87 2.89 -8.49
CA ASP A 277 21.10 2.19 -8.14
C ASP A 277 21.19 0.78 -8.76
N HIS A 278 20.07 0.06 -8.86
CA HIS A 278 20.01 -1.21 -9.60
C HIS A 278 20.23 -1.03 -11.11
N LEU A 279 19.64 0.01 -11.71
CA LEU A 279 19.91 0.35 -13.12
C LEU A 279 21.40 0.61 -13.37
N VAL A 280 22.05 1.38 -12.48
CA VAL A 280 23.49 1.67 -12.55
C VAL A 280 24.32 0.39 -12.47
N ARG A 281 24.01 -0.49 -11.51
CA ARG A 281 24.75 -1.76 -11.34
C ARG A 281 24.62 -2.70 -12.52
N ARG A 282 23.48 -2.68 -13.20
CA ARG A 282 23.24 -3.45 -14.42
C ARG A 282 23.79 -2.77 -15.68
N GLY A 283 24.43 -1.60 -15.56
CA GLY A 283 24.97 -0.84 -16.70
C GLY A 283 23.89 -0.23 -17.61
N LEU A 284 22.64 -0.19 -17.16
CA LEU A 284 21.50 0.29 -17.94
C LEU A 284 21.47 1.82 -18.02
N ILE A 285 21.97 2.48 -16.97
CA ILE A 285 22.27 3.92 -16.95
C ILE A 285 23.63 4.15 -16.29
N ASP A 286 24.26 5.29 -16.56
CA ASP A 286 25.48 5.67 -15.85
C ASP A 286 25.16 6.40 -14.52
N ARG A 287 26.21 6.53 -13.68
CA ARG A 287 26.12 7.19 -12.37
C ARG A 287 25.79 8.68 -12.46
N ASP A 288 26.15 9.33 -13.57
CA ASP A 288 25.88 10.75 -13.75
C ASP A 288 24.38 10.99 -14.02
N LEU A 289 23.78 10.18 -14.89
CA LEU A 289 22.35 10.21 -15.19
C LEU A 289 21.51 9.97 -13.93
N ALA A 290 21.85 8.96 -13.11
CA ALA A 290 21.18 8.72 -11.83
C ALA A 290 21.31 9.92 -10.87
N ARG A 291 22.50 10.52 -10.76
CA ARG A 291 22.75 11.69 -9.91
C ARG A 291 21.96 12.92 -10.37
N ARG A 292 21.92 13.18 -11.68
CA ARG A 292 21.12 14.25 -12.29
C ARG A 292 19.63 14.01 -12.09
N SER A 293 19.17 12.76 -12.24
CA SER A 293 17.79 12.34 -12.02
C SER A 293 17.26 12.73 -10.64
N THR A 294 18.01 12.37 -9.58
CA THR A 294 17.68 12.68 -8.19
C THR A 294 17.64 14.19 -7.92
N ARG A 295 18.53 14.98 -8.54
CA ARG A 295 18.56 16.44 -8.42
C ARG A 295 17.44 17.12 -9.21
N ALA A 296 17.07 16.56 -10.36
CA ALA A 296 16.01 17.06 -11.21
C ALA A 296 14.59 16.85 -10.66
N ALA A 297 14.40 16.00 -9.65
CA ALA A 297 13.16 16.03 -8.88
C ALA A 297 12.85 17.44 -8.31
N ALA A 298 13.89 18.28 -8.10
CA ALA A 298 13.75 19.68 -7.68
C ALA A 298 13.63 20.68 -8.86
N LYS A 299 13.88 20.28 -10.12
CA LYS A 299 13.86 21.15 -11.32
C LYS A 299 13.45 20.35 -12.58
N ARG A 300 12.38 20.72 -13.28
CA ARG A 300 11.93 20.01 -14.51
C ARG A 300 12.99 20.10 -15.62
N HIS A 301 13.66 18.99 -15.93
CA HIS A 301 14.56 18.88 -17.08
C HIS A 301 14.04 17.84 -18.09
N SER A 302 13.54 18.31 -19.24
CA SER A 302 13.08 17.44 -20.34
C SER A 302 14.20 16.58 -20.93
N GLY A 303 15.45 17.05 -20.87
CA GLY A 303 16.64 16.30 -21.33
C GLY A 303 16.85 14.98 -20.60
N ILE A 304 16.71 14.96 -19.27
CA ILE A 304 16.88 13.74 -18.47
C ILE A 304 15.83 12.69 -18.83
N ARG A 305 14.59 13.11 -19.09
CA ARG A 305 13.53 12.19 -19.53
C ARG A 305 13.85 11.54 -20.88
N ARG A 306 14.39 12.30 -21.84
CA ARG A 306 14.82 11.75 -23.14
C ARG A 306 15.97 10.77 -22.99
N GLU A 307 16.93 11.07 -22.12
CA GLU A 307 18.07 10.20 -21.87
C GLU A 307 17.66 8.87 -21.22
N PHE A 308 16.78 8.90 -20.21
CA PHE A 308 16.16 7.70 -19.65
C PHE A 308 15.39 6.92 -20.73
N ALA A 309 14.61 7.60 -21.56
CA ALA A 309 13.83 6.93 -22.61
C ALA A 309 14.72 6.26 -23.66
N ALA A 310 15.85 6.87 -24.02
CA ALA A 310 16.83 6.28 -24.93
C ALA A 310 17.46 5.01 -24.31
N ARG A 311 17.82 5.05 -23.03
CA ARG A 311 18.35 3.88 -22.31
C ARG A 311 17.30 2.77 -22.14
N TYR A 312 16.08 3.14 -21.79
CA TYR A 312 14.95 2.22 -21.67
C TYR A 312 14.66 1.49 -22.97
N ALA A 313 14.71 2.18 -24.11
CA ALA A 313 14.46 1.58 -25.42
C ALA A 313 15.46 0.46 -25.78
N LEU A 314 16.67 0.49 -25.22
CA LEU A 314 17.69 -0.53 -25.44
C LEU A 314 17.46 -1.79 -24.59
N ASN A 315 16.85 -1.66 -23.42
CA ASN A 315 16.60 -2.79 -22.53
C ASN A 315 15.40 -2.55 -21.57
N PRO A 316 14.15 -2.65 -22.06
CA PRO A 316 12.96 -2.47 -21.23
C PRO A 316 12.86 -3.45 -20.05
N ASP A 317 13.23 -4.72 -20.28
CA ASP A 317 13.10 -5.78 -19.29
C ASP A 317 14.07 -5.56 -18.12
N GLY A 318 15.30 -5.13 -18.40
CA GLY A 318 16.28 -4.79 -17.36
C GLY A 318 15.81 -3.63 -16.47
N PHE A 319 15.03 -2.70 -17.01
CA PHE A 319 14.39 -1.63 -16.23
C PHE A 319 13.28 -2.19 -15.33
N ALA A 320 12.41 -3.05 -15.86
CA ALA A 320 11.37 -3.72 -15.09
C ALA A 320 11.98 -4.55 -13.94
N ASP A 321 13.02 -5.34 -14.22
CA ASP A 321 13.73 -6.16 -13.23
C ASP A 321 14.38 -5.31 -12.15
N SER A 322 14.99 -4.18 -12.53
CA SER A 322 15.57 -3.25 -11.55
C SER A 322 14.52 -2.67 -10.59
N LEU A 323 13.27 -2.47 -11.06
CA LEU A 323 12.18 -2.03 -10.19
C LEU A 323 11.71 -3.16 -9.27
N ARG A 324 11.64 -4.41 -9.77
CA ARG A 324 11.32 -5.58 -8.95
C ARG A 324 12.35 -5.79 -7.84
N ASP A 325 13.64 -5.70 -8.16
CA ASP A 325 14.73 -5.82 -7.18
C ASP A 325 14.66 -4.70 -6.11
N ALA A 326 14.45 -3.45 -6.55
CA ALA A 326 14.30 -2.32 -5.63
C ALA A 326 13.09 -2.49 -4.69
N THR A 327 11.98 -3.00 -5.23
CA THR A 327 10.76 -3.30 -4.47
C THR A 327 11.05 -4.35 -3.40
N ALA A 328 11.71 -5.45 -3.76
CA ALA A 328 12.05 -6.53 -2.84
C ALA A 328 13.00 -6.05 -1.73
N ASP A 329 14.10 -5.38 -2.09
CA ASP A 329 15.06 -4.84 -1.13
C ASP A 329 14.38 -3.87 -0.15
N PHE A 330 13.52 -2.99 -0.68
CA PHE A 330 12.84 -2.00 0.14
C PHE A 330 11.80 -2.63 1.07
N ALA A 331 11.06 -3.63 0.59
CA ALA A 331 10.09 -4.38 1.39
C ALA A 331 10.77 -5.14 2.55
N TYR A 332 11.92 -5.78 2.32
CA TYR A 332 12.70 -6.40 3.40
C TYR A 332 13.21 -5.38 4.44
N ILE A 333 13.69 -4.22 3.98
CA ILE A 333 14.09 -3.11 4.87
C ILE A 333 12.90 -2.67 5.74
N LEU A 334 11.73 -2.45 5.14
CA LEU A 334 10.51 -2.04 5.86
C LEU A 334 10.07 -3.12 6.87
N ALA A 335 10.01 -4.38 6.45
CA ALA A 335 9.64 -5.51 7.31
C ALA A 335 10.54 -5.60 8.56
N LEU A 336 11.86 -5.50 8.37
CA LEU A 336 12.82 -5.51 9.48
C LEU A 336 12.72 -4.24 10.35
N ALA A 337 12.54 -3.07 9.74
CA ALA A 337 12.36 -1.81 10.46
C ALA A 337 11.10 -1.83 11.35
N TRP A 338 9.98 -2.34 10.84
CA TRP A 338 8.73 -2.46 11.60
C TRP A 338 8.84 -3.46 12.74
N ARG A 339 9.53 -4.60 12.55
CA ARG A 339 9.84 -5.52 13.66
C ARG A 339 10.61 -4.82 14.78
N LYS A 340 11.57 -3.96 14.44
CA LYS A 340 12.33 -3.17 15.41
C LYS A 340 11.46 -2.10 16.09
N SER A 341 10.55 -1.48 15.34
CA SER A 341 9.60 -0.47 15.83
C SER A 341 8.70 -0.96 16.96
N ARG A 342 8.45 -2.27 17.08
CA ARG A 342 7.74 -2.85 18.24
C ARG A 342 8.39 -2.48 19.58
N ARG A 343 9.73 -2.41 19.63
CA ARG A 343 10.48 -2.11 20.86
C ARG A 343 10.84 -0.63 20.97
N THR A 344 11.14 0.02 19.85
CA THR A 344 11.60 1.42 19.86
C THR A 344 10.44 2.42 19.82
N GLY A 345 9.25 2.01 19.38
CA GLY A 345 8.15 2.91 19.00
C GLY A 345 8.35 3.54 17.63
N VAL A 346 7.37 4.36 17.22
CA VAL A 346 7.17 4.80 15.82
C VAL A 346 7.16 6.32 15.61
N THR A 347 7.87 7.08 16.44
CA THR A 347 8.12 8.49 16.05
C THR A 347 8.90 8.49 14.74
N PHE A 348 8.66 9.45 13.84
CA PHE A 348 9.22 9.39 12.49
C PHE A 348 10.75 9.33 12.49
N SER A 349 11.42 10.00 13.44
CA SER A 349 12.87 9.89 13.62
C SER A 349 13.31 8.46 13.98
N ARG A 350 12.56 7.76 14.84
CA ARG A 350 12.85 6.36 15.18
C ARG A 350 12.57 5.42 14.02
N VAL A 351 11.51 5.64 13.27
CA VAL A 351 11.18 4.87 12.06
C VAL A 351 12.30 5.02 11.04
N ALA A 352 12.74 6.25 10.76
CA ALA A 352 13.85 6.53 9.86
C ALA A 352 15.17 5.86 10.32
N SER A 353 15.42 5.87 11.63
CA SER A 353 16.58 5.20 12.24
C SER A 353 16.49 3.68 12.13
N ASN A 354 15.28 3.12 12.27
CA ASN A 354 15.04 1.68 12.11
C ASN A 354 15.21 1.24 10.64
N ILE A 355 14.79 2.06 9.68
CA ILE A 355 15.02 1.84 8.25
C ILE A 355 16.53 1.84 7.94
N ALA A 356 17.27 2.83 8.44
CA ALA A 356 18.72 2.89 8.24
C ALA A 356 19.45 1.69 8.91
N ALA A 357 19.00 1.27 10.09
CA ALA A 357 19.57 0.09 10.76
C ALA A 357 19.20 -1.23 10.05
N ALA A 358 18.02 -1.31 9.44
CA ALA A 358 17.61 -2.45 8.63
C ALA A 358 18.46 -2.57 7.36
N ASP A 359 18.70 -1.45 6.67
CA ASP A 359 19.62 -1.38 5.53
C ASP A 359 21.05 -1.79 5.92
N LEU A 360 21.56 -1.34 7.06
CA LEU A 360 22.87 -1.76 7.55
C LEU A 360 22.95 -3.29 7.73
N ARG A 361 21.89 -3.92 8.23
CA ARG A 361 21.85 -5.36 8.48
C ARG A 361 21.65 -6.19 7.22
N LEU A 362 20.80 -5.74 6.30
CA LEU A 362 20.41 -6.51 5.12
C LEU A 362 21.35 -6.26 3.93
N ASN A 363 21.78 -5.02 3.75
CA ASN A 363 22.52 -4.56 2.57
C ASN A 363 23.86 -3.93 2.92
N GLN A 364 24.38 -4.16 4.14
CA GLN A 364 25.66 -3.63 4.61
C GLN A 364 25.75 -2.09 4.53
N GLY A 365 24.60 -1.40 4.60
CA GLY A 365 24.54 0.06 4.58
C GLY A 365 24.62 0.68 3.18
N ARG A 366 24.48 -0.13 2.11
CA ARG A 366 24.50 0.31 0.71
C ARG A 366 23.61 1.53 0.47
N TYR A 367 22.40 1.53 1.03
CA TYR A 367 21.42 2.60 0.83
C TYR A 367 21.47 3.68 1.92
N GLY A 368 22.43 3.62 2.85
CA GLY A 368 22.46 4.48 4.03
C GLY A 368 22.53 5.97 3.71
N GLN A 369 23.23 6.38 2.65
CA GLN A 369 23.28 7.78 2.22
C GLN A 369 21.94 8.23 1.62
N THR A 370 21.33 7.40 0.79
CA THR A 370 19.98 7.61 0.20
C THR A 370 18.94 7.79 1.31
N ILE A 371 18.92 6.89 2.29
CA ILE A 371 17.99 6.94 3.43
C ILE A 371 18.17 8.25 4.21
N ARG A 372 19.41 8.59 4.60
CA ARG A 372 19.69 9.83 5.34
C ARG A 372 19.28 11.07 4.56
N ARG A 373 19.56 11.12 3.25
CA ARG A 373 19.20 12.23 2.38
C ARG A 373 17.69 12.39 2.26
N ALA A 374 16.96 11.31 1.98
CA ALA A 374 15.51 11.32 1.82
C ALA A 374 14.81 11.85 3.08
N PHE A 375 15.20 11.37 4.27
CA PHE A 375 14.64 11.86 5.54
C PHE A 375 15.08 13.28 5.89
N LYS A 376 16.34 13.66 5.62
CA LYS A 376 16.81 15.04 5.83
C LYS A 376 16.02 16.04 4.99
N LYS A 377 15.72 15.72 3.72
CA LYS A 377 14.84 16.56 2.86
C LYS A 377 13.48 16.82 3.50
N ARG A 378 12.99 15.88 4.32
CA ARG A 378 11.69 15.95 5.02
C ARG A 378 11.78 16.49 6.44
N GLN A 379 12.97 16.94 6.86
CA GLN A 379 13.29 17.39 8.23
C GLN A 379 13.03 16.32 9.31
N ILE A 380 13.31 15.06 8.96
CA ILE A 380 13.25 13.92 9.87
C ILE A 380 14.67 13.49 10.20
N GLY A 381 15.04 13.54 11.48
CA GLY A 381 16.38 13.15 11.94
C GLY A 381 16.58 11.64 11.93
N VAL A 382 17.74 11.18 11.45
CA VAL A 382 18.16 9.78 11.50
C VAL A 382 19.28 9.64 12.52
N ARG A 383 19.13 8.76 13.51
CA ARG A 383 20.13 8.47 14.54
C ARG A 383 20.50 7.00 14.47
N LEU A 384 21.73 6.69 14.09
CA LEU A 384 22.25 5.33 14.22
C LEU A 384 22.72 5.16 15.66
N SER A 385 22.14 4.20 16.39
CA SER A 385 22.75 3.71 17.62
C SER A 385 24.12 3.14 17.24
N ARG A 386 25.19 3.57 17.92
CA ARG A 386 26.45 2.81 17.88
C ARG A 386 26.17 1.40 18.45
N PRO A 387 26.79 0.36 17.87
CA PRO A 387 26.58 -1.02 18.31
C PRO A 387 26.78 -1.20 19.81
#